data_AF-A0A7Y9ZK74-F1
#
_entry.id   AF-A0A7Y9ZK74-F1
#
_cell.length_a   1.000
_cell.length_b   1.000
_cell.length_c   1.000
_cell.angle_alpha   90.00
_cell.angle_beta   90.00
_cell.angle_gamma   90.00
#
_symmetry.space_group_name_H-M   'P 1'
#
loop_
_entity.id
_entity.type
_entity.pdbx_description
1 polymer ?
#
loop_
_entity_poly.entity_id
_entity_poly.type
_entity_poly.pdbx_seq_one_letter_code
_entity_poly.pdbx_strand_id
1 'polypeptide(L)'
;MSGTEQPDQVAPVDPEREKSPRRGMCAAVLTLEAIAVALSVPVMITISDVSPALALSLGLGLAVLCVLVAGILRRESGYRVGHALQVGAVALGFLAPMMFVVGGLFALLWGTAYGLGRKIERERAEAFAEYDRRRESGE
;
A
#
# COMPACT_ATOMS: atom_id res chain seq x y z
N MET A 1 -42.25 24.61 30.35
CA MET A 1 -42.52 23.68 29.24
C MET A 1 -42.28 24.47 27.97
N SER A 2 -41.26 24.23 27.15
CA SER A 2 -40.69 22.94 26.80
C SER A 2 -39.23 23.13 26.43
N GLY A 3 -38.32 22.55 27.22
CA GLY A 3 -36.98 22.26 26.74
C GLY A 3 -37.14 21.13 25.73
N THR A 4 -36.96 21.44 24.45
CA THR A 4 -36.79 20.40 23.44
C THR A 4 -35.40 19.82 23.67
N GLU A 5 -35.32 18.76 24.47
CA GLU A 5 -34.20 17.82 24.41
C GLU A 5 -34.05 17.42 22.95
N GLN A 6 -33.00 17.91 22.31
CA GLN A 6 -32.65 17.52 20.95
C GLN A 6 -32.11 16.10 21.04
N PRO A 7 -32.86 15.09 20.56
CA PRO A 7 -32.45 13.71 20.74
C PRO A 7 -31.25 13.46 19.83
N ASP A 8 -30.14 13.05 20.43
CA ASP A 8 -29.05 12.31 19.79
C ASP A 8 -28.31 13.03 18.63
N GLN A 9 -27.91 14.29 18.81
CA GLN A 9 -26.96 14.91 17.89
C GLN A 9 -25.55 14.36 18.15
N VAL A 10 -25.30 13.12 17.70
CA VAL A 10 -23.94 12.54 17.64
C VAL A 10 -23.10 13.48 16.77
N ALA A 11 -22.13 14.17 17.39
CA ALA A 11 -21.22 15.03 16.67
C ALA A 11 -20.57 14.26 15.51
N PRO A 12 -20.43 14.88 14.32
CA PRO A 12 -19.92 14.17 13.14
C PRO A 12 -18.54 13.56 13.42
N VAL A 13 -18.36 12.30 13.03
CA VAL A 13 -17.08 11.59 13.14
C VAL A 13 -16.01 12.35 12.34
N ASP A 14 -14.87 12.62 12.96
CA ASP A 14 -13.75 13.30 12.30
C ASP A 14 -13.33 12.50 11.05
N PRO A 15 -13.39 13.08 9.83
CA PRO A 15 -12.99 12.40 8.60
C PRO A 15 -11.53 11.92 8.60
N GLU A 16 -10.68 12.44 9.49
CA GLU A 16 -9.30 12.00 9.66
C GLU A 16 -9.20 10.62 10.34
N ARG A 17 -10.23 10.17 11.08
CA ARG A 17 -10.34 8.80 11.63
C ARG A 17 -10.52 7.75 10.53
N GLU A 18 -11.18 8.09 9.43
CA GLU A 18 -11.49 7.13 8.35
C GLU A 18 -10.35 6.92 7.35
N LYS A 19 -9.43 7.89 7.26
CA LYS A 19 -8.27 7.79 6.36
C LYS A 19 -7.25 6.82 6.93
N SER A 20 -6.80 5.90 6.10
CA SER A 20 -5.66 5.01 6.39
C SER A 20 -4.45 5.48 5.59
N PRO A 21 -3.51 6.22 6.21
CA PRO A 21 -2.28 6.67 5.56
C PRO A 21 -1.49 5.49 4.97
N ARG A 22 -1.47 4.36 5.69
CA ARG A 22 -0.80 3.13 5.25
C ARG A 22 -1.33 2.65 3.90
N ARG A 23 -2.66 2.62 3.71
CA ARG A 23 -3.30 2.19 2.47
C ARG A 23 -2.87 3.08 1.30
N GLY A 24 -2.91 4.39 1.47
CA GLY A 24 -2.51 5.35 0.43
C GLY A 24 -1.05 5.18 0.01
N MET A 25 -0.13 5.15 0.98
CA MET A 25 1.31 5.00 0.70
C MET A 25 1.62 3.66 0.02
N CYS A 26 1.09 2.54 0.52
CA CYS A 26 1.35 1.22 -0.05
C CYS A 26 0.74 1.05 -1.44
N ALA A 27 -0.45 1.61 -1.68
CA ALA A 27 -1.09 1.57 -3.00
C ALA A 27 -0.29 2.38 -4.03
N ALA A 28 0.24 3.54 -3.63
CA ALA A 28 1.10 4.35 -4.48
C ALA A 28 2.39 3.59 -4.87
N VAL A 29 3.05 2.93 -3.91
CA VAL A 29 4.23 2.09 -4.17
C VAL A 29 3.94 1.00 -5.19
N LEU A 30 2.88 0.19 -5.00
CA LEU A 30 2.53 -0.88 -5.94
C LEU A 30 2.16 -0.35 -7.33
N THR A 31 1.52 0.82 -7.40
CA THR A 31 1.12 1.42 -8.69
C THR A 31 2.35 1.86 -9.48
N LEU A 32 3.30 2.53 -8.82
CA LEU A 32 4.58 2.92 -9.43
C LEU A 32 5.42 1.70 -9.80
N GLU A 33 5.41 0.67 -8.96
CA GLU A 33 6.10 -0.59 -9.22
C GLU A 33 5.54 -1.29 -10.46
N ALA A 34 4.21 -1.33 -10.61
CA ALA A 34 3.56 -1.90 -11.78
C ALA A 34 4.06 -1.24 -13.08
N ILE A 35 4.19 0.09 -13.07
CA ILE A 35 4.71 0.85 -14.21
C ILE A 35 6.18 0.49 -14.46
N ALA A 36 7.02 0.49 -13.41
CA ALA A 36 8.43 0.17 -13.54
C ALA A 36 8.67 -1.25 -14.07
N VAL A 37 7.93 -2.23 -13.54
CA VAL A 37 7.98 -3.62 -13.98
C VAL A 37 7.49 -3.78 -15.41
N ALA A 38 6.39 -3.12 -15.81
CA ALA A 38 5.92 -3.16 -17.19
C ALA A 38 6.96 -2.57 -18.17
N LEU A 39 7.59 -1.45 -17.79
CA LEU A 39 8.67 -0.83 -18.56
C LEU A 39 9.96 -1.66 -18.60
N SER A 40 10.14 -2.60 -17.67
CA SER A 40 11.27 -3.53 -17.71
C SER A 40 11.13 -4.60 -18.80
N VAL A 41 9.92 -4.85 -19.33
CA VAL A 41 9.69 -5.91 -20.33
C VAL A 41 10.49 -5.68 -21.61
N PRO A 42 10.45 -4.49 -22.25
CA PRO A 42 11.34 -4.20 -23.37
C PRO A 42 12.82 -4.38 -23.01
N VAL A 43 13.25 -3.96 -21.83
CA VAL A 43 14.64 -4.09 -21.37
C VAL A 43 15.06 -5.56 -21.24
N MET A 44 14.19 -6.40 -20.67
CA MET A 44 14.44 -7.84 -20.59
C MET A 44 14.61 -8.46 -21.98
N ILE A 45 13.81 -8.05 -22.96
CA ILE A 45 13.85 -8.59 -24.33
C ILE A 45 15.06 -8.07 -25.09
N THR A 46 15.33 -6.77 -25.07
CA THR A 46 16.32 -6.14 -25.96
C THR A 46 17.72 -6.06 -25.39
N ILE A 47 17.84 -6.03 -24.05
CA ILE A 47 19.13 -5.88 -23.36
C ILE A 47 19.56 -7.17 -22.68
N SER A 48 18.62 -7.92 -22.10
CA SER A 48 18.93 -9.14 -21.33
C SER A 48 18.69 -10.43 -22.11
N ASP A 49 18.31 -10.33 -23.39
CA ASP A 49 18.07 -11.44 -24.32
C ASP A 49 17.08 -12.51 -23.79
N VAL A 50 16.13 -12.07 -22.96
CA VAL A 50 15.08 -12.93 -22.39
C VAL A 50 14.02 -13.18 -23.46
N SER A 51 13.55 -14.44 -23.56
CA SER A 51 12.52 -14.77 -24.54
C SER A 51 11.26 -13.89 -24.35
N PRO A 52 10.65 -13.37 -25.43
CA PRO A 52 9.49 -12.49 -25.32
C PRO A 52 8.32 -13.10 -24.53
N ALA A 53 8.08 -14.39 -24.70
CA ALA A 53 7.02 -15.10 -23.98
C ALA A 53 7.25 -15.09 -22.45
N LEU A 54 8.49 -15.29 -22.00
CA LEU A 54 8.84 -15.28 -20.59
C LEU A 54 8.83 -13.85 -20.01
N ALA A 55 9.41 -12.89 -20.74
CA ALA A 55 9.43 -11.49 -20.34
C ALA A 55 8.02 -10.89 -20.22
N LEU A 56 7.14 -11.17 -21.19
CA LEU A 56 5.75 -10.71 -21.17
C LEU A 56 4.95 -11.36 -20.04
N SER A 57 5.05 -12.69 -19.89
CA SER A 57 4.28 -13.41 -18.87
C SER A 57 4.66 -13.00 -17.45
N LEU A 58 5.96 -12.93 -17.14
CA LEU A 58 6.42 -12.54 -15.79
C LEU A 58 6.31 -11.04 -15.55
N GLY A 59 6.76 -10.21 -16.49
CA GLY A 59 6.74 -8.76 -16.32
C GLY A 59 5.33 -8.18 -16.32
N LEU A 60 4.53 -8.42 -17.37
CA LEU A 60 3.16 -7.90 -17.41
C LEU A 60 2.25 -8.61 -16.41
N GLY A 61 2.44 -9.91 -16.18
CA GLY A 61 1.72 -10.65 -15.15
C GLY A 61 1.94 -10.03 -13.76
N LEU A 62 3.19 -9.76 -13.40
CA LEU A 62 3.51 -9.11 -12.12
C LEU A 62 2.96 -7.68 -12.05
N ALA A 63 3.09 -6.89 -13.12
CA ALA A 63 2.55 -5.53 -13.18
C ALA A 63 1.03 -5.50 -12.95
N VAL A 64 0.28 -6.40 -13.58
CA VAL A 64 -1.17 -6.53 -13.38
C VAL A 64 -1.49 -6.92 -11.95
N LEU A 65 -0.75 -7.88 -11.37
CA LEU A 65 -0.95 -8.27 -9.97
C LEU A 65 -0.70 -7.09 -9.01
N CYS A 66 0.31 -6.27 -9.25
CA CYS A 66 0.56 -5.05 -8.46
C CYS A 66 -0.63 -4.09 -8.48
N VAL A 67 -1.23 -3.83 -9.65
CA VAL A 67 -2.41 -2.97 -9.78
C VAL A 67 -3.63 -3.57 -9.07
N LEU A 68 -3.86 -4.88 -9.22
CA LEU A 68 -4.96 -5.56 -8.56
C LEU A 68 -4.82 -5.50 -7.03
N VAL A 69 -3.62 -5.77 -6.51
CA VAL A 69 -3.33 -5.70 -5.08
C VAL A 69 -3.45 -4.28 -4.55
N ALA A 70 -3.02 -3.27 -5.32
CA ALA A 70 -3.20 -1.87 -4.97
C ALA A 70 -4.68 -1.54 -4.69
N GLY A 71 -5.61 -2.07 -5.49
CA GLY A 71 -7.05 -1.90 -5.32
C GLY A 71 -7.64 -2.61 -4.10
N ILE A 72 -7.08 -3.74 -3.68
CA ILE A 72 -7.62 -4.58 -2.58
C ILE A 72 -6.93 -4.39 -1.22
N LEU A 73 -6.00 -3.44 -1.09
CA LEU A 73 -5.32 -3.06 0.17
C LEU A 73 -6.26 -2.63 1.32
N ARG A 74 -7.57 -2.59 1.10
CA ARG A 74 -8.59 -2.45 2.16
C ARG A 74 -8.54 -3.60 3.18
N ARG A 75 -8.03 -4.77 2.79
CA ARG A 75 -7.94 -5.97 3.63
C ARG A 75 -6.51 -6.22 4.08
N GLU A 76 -6.33 -6.65 5.33
CA GLU A 76 -5.00 -6.96 5.88
C GLU A 76 -4.27 -8.07 5.11
N SER A 77 -5.02 -9.02 4.53
CA SER A 77 -4.49 -10.05 3.64
C SER A 77 -3.77 -9.47 2.41
N GLY A 78 -4.19 -8.30 1.93
CA GLY A 78 -3.59 -7.63 0.77
C GLY A 78 -2.13 -7.24 1.00
N TYR A 79 -1.76 -6.88 2.23
CA TYR A 79 -0.36 -6.56 2.56
C TYR A 79 0.55 -7.79 2.49
N ARG A 80 0.07 -8.97 2.87
CA ARG A 80 0.84 -10.22 2.73
C ARG A 80 1.12 -10.54 1.26
N VAL A 81 0.12 -10.33 0.40
CA VAL A 81 0.30 -10.49 -1.04
C VAL A 81 1.27 -9.44 -1.57
N GLY A 82 1.18 -8.18 -1.10
CA GLY A 82 2.15 -7.15 -1.45
C GLY A 82 3.59 -7.52 -1.12
N HIS A 83 3.85 -8.11 0.06
CA HIS A 83 5.18 -8.65 0.38
C HIS A 83 5.63 -9.75 -0.58
N ALA A 84 4.72 -10.63 -1.01
CA ALA A 84 5.04 -11.65 -2.01
C ALA A 84 5.36 -11.02 -3.38
N LEU A 85 4.64 -9.95 -3.77
CA LEU A 85 4.92 -9.22 -5.00
C LEU A 85 6.31 -8.56 -4.96
N GLN A 86 6.74 -8.00 -3.83
CA GLN A 86 8.10 -7.47 -3.69
C GLN A 86 9.17 -8.54 -3.94
N VAL A 87 8.96 -9.74 -3.40
CA VAL A 87 9.86 -10.88 -3.67
C VAL A 87 9.88 -11.22 -5.16
N GLY A 88 8.72 -11.22 -5.81
CA GLY A 88 8.60 -11.43 -7.25
C GLY A 88 9.33 -10.35 -8.07
N ALA A 89 9.20 -9.09 -7.69
CA ALA A 89 9.86 -7.97 -8.37
C ALA A 89 11.38 -8.03 -8.23
N VAL A 90 11.89 -8.37 -7.04
CA VAL A 90 13.33 -8.60 -6.83
C VAL A 90 13.80 -9.82 -7.62
N ALA A 91 12.99 -10.89 -7.69
CA ALA A 91 13.32 -12.10 -8.45
C ALA A 91 13.40 -11.87 -9.98
N LEU A 92 12.75 -10.83 -10.52
CA LEU A 92 12.99 -10.42 -11.91
C LEU A 92 14.46 -10.03 -12.15
N GLY A 93 15.22 -9.70 -11.10
CA GLY A 93 16.67 -9.52 -11.14
C GLY A 93 17.43 -10.69 -11.75
N PHE A 94 16.93 -11.92 -11.61
CA PHE A 94 17.54 -13.10 -12.23
C PHE A 94 17.40 -13.13 -13.75
N LEU A 95 16.40 -12.44 -14.30
CA LEU A 95 16.20 -12.29 -15.74
C LEU A 95 16.91 -11.06 -16.29
N ALA A 96 16.90 -9.96 -15.53
CA ALA A 96 17.61 -8.73 -15.86
C ALA A 96 18.30 -8.18 -14.60
N PRO A 97 19.64 -8.26 -14.46
CA PRO A 97 20.34 -7.90 -13.22
C PRO A 97 20.04 -6.50 -12.66
N MET A 98 19.75 -5.51 -13.52
CA MET A 98 19.30 -4.18 -13.10
C MET A 98 18.02 -4.21 -12.23
N MET A 99 17.16 -5.20 -12.42
CA MET A 99 15.93 -5.35 -11.64
C MET A 99 16.19 -5.71 -10.17
N PHE A 100 17.37 -6.18 -9.79
CA PHE A 100 17.71 -6.26 -8.36
C PHE A 100 17.74 -4.88 -7.71
N VAL A 101 18.22 -3.86 -8.42
CA VAL A 101 18.25 -2.48 -7.93
C VAL A 101 16.86 -1.90 -7.90
N VAL A 102 16.10 -2.02 -9.00
CA VAL A 102 14.75 -1.45 -9.10
C VAL A 102 13.79 -2.17 -8.15
N GLY A 103 13.74 -3.49 -8.17
CA GLY A 103 12.92 -4.29 -7.26
C GLY A 103 13.33 -4.10 -5.80
N GLY A 104 14.64 -4.01 -5.51
CA GLY A 104 15.13 -3.72 -4.17
C GLY A 104 14.69 -2.34 -3.66
N LEU A 105 14.71 -1.33 -4.52
CA LEU A 105 14.19 0.01 -4.20
C LEU A 105 12.70 -0.04 -3.88
N PHE A 106 11.90 -0.70 -4.70
CA PHE A 106 10.46 -0.85 -4.43
C PHE A 106 10.20 -1.64 -3.15
N ALA A 107 10.97 -2.69 -2.87
CA ALA A 107 10.86 -3.46 -1.63
C ALA A 107 11.16 -2.60 -0.40
N LEU A 108 12.16 -1.71 -0.49
CA LEU A 108 12.48 -0.75 0.56
C LEU A 108 11.36 0.30 0.74
N LEU A 109 10.84 0.85 -0.36
CA LEU A 109 9.72 1.80 -0.33
C LEU A 109 8.46 1.15 0.26
N TRP A 110 8.19 -0.11 -0.10
CA TRP A 110 7.08 -0.89 0.44
C TRP A 110 7.24 -1.12 1.95
N GLY A 111 8.41 -1.59 2.38
CA GLY A 111 8.70 -1.84 3.78
C GLY A 111 8.57 -0.59 4.64
N THR A 112 9.09 0.54 4.15
CA THR A 112 9.01 1.84 4.84
C THR A 112 7.57 2.37 4.85
N ALA A 113 6.85 2.35 3.74
CA ALA A 113 5.44 2.75 3.66
C ALA A 113 4.55 1.92 4.61
N TYR A 114 4.76 0.60 4.65
CA TYR A 114 4.02 -0.29 5.54
C TYR A 114 4.34 0.01 7.01
N GLY A 115 5.62 0.10 7.36
CA GLY A 115 6.08 0.34 8.73
C GLY A 115 5.65 1.71 9.26
N LEU A 116 5.89 2.78 8.49
CA LEU A 116 5.50 4.14 8.85
C LEU A 116 3.98 4.28 8.92
N GLY A 117 3.25 3.65 7.98
CA GLY A 117 1.79 3.63 8.01
C GLY A 117 1.23 2.96 9.26
N ARG A 118 1.80 1.83 9.69
CA ARG A 118 1.43 1.14 10.94
C ARG A 118 1.69 2.01 12.17
N LYS A 119 2.82 2.73 12.18
CA LYS A 119 3.18 3.64 13.28
C LYS A 119 2.20 4.81 13.37
N ILE A 120 1.93 5.48 12.26
CA ILE A 120 0.98 6.60 12.20
C ILE A 120 -0.43 6.15 12.61
N GLU A 121 -0.88 4.97 12.14
CA GLU A 121 -2.19 4.43 12.52
C GLU A 121 -2.29 4.14 14.02
N ARG A 122 -1.22 3.66 14.66
CA ARG A 122 -1.15 3.48 16.12
C ARG A 122 -1.23 4.79 16.88
N GLU A 123 -0.36 5.74 16.53
CA GLU A 123 -0.31 7.06 17.19
C GLU A 123 -1.65 7.79 17.08
N ARG A 124 -2.30 7.72 15.90
CA ARG A 124 -3.65 8.26 15.70
C ARG A 124 -4.69 7.57 16.58
N ALA A 125 -4.69 6.23 16.62
CA ALA A 125 -5.65 5.48 17.44
C ALA A 125 -5.52 5.80 18.94
N GLU A 126 -4.28 5.96 19.44
CA GLU A 126 -4.00 6.33 20.82
C GLU A 126 -4.48 7.76 21.14
N ALA A 127 -4.19 8.73 20.26
CA ALA A 127 -4.67 10.11 20.41
C ALA A 127 -6.21 10.17 20.44
N PHE A 128 -6.87 9.45 19.53
CA PHE A 128 -8.32 9.38 19.47
C PHE A 128 -8.96 8.76 20.72
N ALA A 129 -8.34 7.72 21.30
CA ALA A 129 -8.80 7.13 22.56
C ALA A 129 -8.58 8.05 23.77
N GLU A 130 -7.57 8.92 23.73
CA GLU A 130 -7.39 9.95 24.76
C GLU A 130 -8.44 11.06 24.65
N TYR A 131 -8.77 11.52 23.43
CA TYR A 131 -9.83 12.50 23.21
C TYR A 131 -11.19 11.98 23.73
N ASP A 132 -11.52 10.71 23.47
CA ASP A 132 -12.78 10.11 23.95
C ASP A 132 -12.84 10.09 25.49
N ARG A 133 -11.75 9.68 26.17
CA ARG A 133 -11.67 9.67 27.64
C ARG A 133 -11.76 11.07 28.26
N ARG A 134 -11.09 12.07 27.67
CA ARG A 134 -11.14 13.45 28.18
C ARG A 134 -12.55 14.03 28.06
N ARG A 135 -13.29 13.68 27.00
CA ARG A 135 -14.70 14.06 26.86
C ARG A 135 -15.57 13.45 27.95
N GLU A 136 -15.45 12.14 28.19
CA GLU A 136 -16.23 11.44 29.22
C GLU A 136 -15.99 11.98 30.64
N SER A 137 -14.80 12.52 30.91
CA SER A 137 -14.47 13.11 32.22
C SER A 137 -14.87 14.58 32.41
N GLY A 138 -15.31 15.26 31.34
CA GLY A 138 -15.57 16.70 31.30
C GLY A 138 -17.04 17.11 31.27
N GLU A 139 -17.96 16.14 31.36
CA GLU A 139 -19.41 16.31 31.57
C GLU A 139 -19.77 16.03 33.04
#